data_AF-A0A1W1Y909-F1
#
_entry.id   AF-A0A1W1Y909-F1
#
_cell.length_a   1.000
_cell.length_b   1.000
_cell.length_c   1.000
_cell.angle_alpha   90.00
_cell.angle_beta   90.00
_cell.angle_gamma   90.00
#
_symmetry.space_group_name_H-M   'P 1'
#
loop_
_entity.id
_entity.type
_entity.pdbx_description
1 polymer ?
#
loop_
_entity_poly.entity_id
_entity_poly.type
_entity_poly.pdbx_seq_one_letter_code
_entity_poly.pdbx_strand_id
1 'polypeptide(L)'
;MTEARTPRIANFRGVLPCNNFLYPTESWNAQHEVPEVKFHDWRMFVIHLEDGRWATNGFVWNIAAGVDQHGDPCVFPNRSKAIRASAAALVARARYRMGLEPGMTYHASSEQGALVIDWARRVVERETKGRTRQMDLFGGVAA
;
A
#
# COMPACT_ATOMS: atom_id res chain seq x y z
N MET A 1 -6.98 34.60 13.80
CA MET A 1 -6.54 33.47 12.97
C MET A 1 -5.94 32.44 13.90
N THR A 2 -6.71 31.43 14.28
CA THR A 2 -6.28 30.39 15.22
C THR A 2 -5.62 29.27 14.42
N GLU A 3 -4.30 29.12 14.57
CA GLU A 3 -3.60 27.94 14.08
C GLU A 3 -4.19 26.71 14.77
N ALA A 4 -4.85 25.84 13.99
CA ALA A 4 -5.27 24.54 14.46
C ALA A 4 -4.02 23.70 14.71
N ARG A 5 -3.54 23.69 15.95
CA ARG A 5 -2.56 22.70 16.41
C ARG A 5 -3.23 21.32 16.36
N THR A 6 -2.96 20.56 15.31
CA THR A 6 -3.28 19.12 15.26
C THR A 6 -2.67 18.46 16.50
N PRO A 7 -3.44 17.75 17.34
CA PRO A 7 -2.88 17.07 18.49
C PRO A 7 -1.92 16.00 17.99
N ARG A 8 -0.63 16.15 18.31
CA ARG A 8 0.35 15.07 18.15
C ARG A 8 -0.04 13.95 19.10
N ILE A 9 -0.78 12.96 18.60
CA ILE A 9 -1.05 11.73 19.35
C ILE A 9 0.24 10.91 19.34
N ALA A 10 1.16 11.22 20.26
CA ALA A 10 2.24 10.34 20.64
C ALA A 10 1.74 9.44 21.79
N ASN A 11 2.22 8.19 21.89
CA ASN A 11 1.94 7.40 23.09
C ASN A 11 2.65 8.01 24.31
N PHE A 12 2.40 7.49 25.52
CA PHE A 12 2.98 8.00 26.77
C PHE A 12 4.53 8.01 26.81
N ARG A 13 5.19 7.41 25.82
CA ARG A 13 6.65 7.39 25.63
C ARG A 13 7.15 8.37 24.57
N GLY A 14 6.29 9.25 24.04
CA GLY A 14 6.65 10.16 22.95
C GLY A 14 6.84 9.46 21.60
N VAL A 15 6.54 8.16 21.50
CA VAL A 15 6.65 7.40 20.25
C VAL A 15 5.39 7.65 19.43
N LEU A 16 5.59 8.07 18.18
CA LEU A 16 4.50 8.23 17.23
C LEU A 16 3.91 6.83 16.92
N PRO A 17 2.63 6.59 17.22
CA PRO A 17 2.05 5.27 17.10
C PRO A 17 2.04 4.83 15.63
N CYS A 18 2.51 3.61 15.40
CA CYS A 18 2.41 2.91 14.13
C CYS A 18 1.28 1.88 14.26
N ASN A 19 0.25 2.03 13.44
CA ASN A 19 -1.05 1.42 13.56
C ASN A 19 -1.22 0.13 12.74
N ASN A 20 -0.17 -0.28 12.03
CA ASN A 20 -0.14 -1.46 11.17
C ASN A 20 -0.37 -2.80 11.92
N PHE A 21 -0.50 -2.78 13.24
CA PHE A 21 -0.90 -3.94 14.06
C PHE A 21 -2.26 -3.77 14.76
N LEU A 22 -2.85 -2.58 14.73
CA LEU A 22 -4.07 -2.26 15.45
C LEU A 22 -5.31 -2.27 14.55
N TYR A 23 -5.11 -2.07 13.25
CA TYR A 23 -6.17 -2.05 12.25
C TYR A 23 -6.05 -3.22 11.28
N PRO A 24 -7.16 -3.74 10.73
CA PRO A 24 -7.13 -4.76 9.69
C PRO A 24 -6.22 -4.31 8.54
N THR A 25 -5.15 -5.08 8.33
CA THR A 25 -4.11 -4.77 7.36
C THR A 25 -4.03 -5.88 6.33
N GLU A 26 -4.09 -5.50 5.07
CA GLU A 26 -3.82 -6.39 3.95
C GLU A 26 -2.42 -6.11 3.43
N SER A 27 -1.65 -7.15 3.16
CA SER A 27 -0.29 -7.00 2.66
C SER A 27 0.07 -8.07 1.64
N TRP A 28 0.88 -7.67 0.67
CA TRP A 28 1.41 -8.52 -0.39
C TRP A 28 2.91 -8.34 -0.45
N ASN A 29 3.67 -9.41 -0.66
CA ASN A 29 5.12 -9.37 -0.70
C ASN A 29 5.63 -10.08 -1.96
N ALA A 30 6.32 -9.35 -2.84
CA ALA A 30 6.81 -9.88 -4.11
C ALA A 30 7.70 -11.09 -3.90
N GLN A 31 8.51 -11.11 -2.85
CA GLN A 31 9.42 -12.23 -2.56
C GLN A 31 8.68 -13.54 -2.26
N HIS A 32 7.46 -13.47 -1.72
CA HIS A 32 6.67 -14.67 -1.42
C HIS A 32 5.91 -15.18 -2.65
N GLU A 33 5.67 -14.32 -3.64
CA GLU A 33 4.88 -14.63 -4.83
C GLU A 33 5.74 -14.80 -6.10
N VAL A 34 7.00 -14.36 -6.08
CA VAL A 34 7.95 -14.39 -7.21
C VAL A 34 9.33 -14.86 -6.70
N PRO A 35 9.66 -16.16 -6.82
CA PRO A 35 10.91 -16.76 -6.28
C PRO A 35 12.21 -16.12 -6.76
N GLU A 36 12.18 -15.48 -7.93
CA GLU A 36 13.29 -14.76 -8.54
C GLU A 36 13.60 -13.47 -7.79
N VAL A 37 12.63 -12.86 -7.10
CA VAL A 37 12.82 -11.63 -6.34
C VAL A 37 13.62 -11.91 -5.06
N LYS A 38 14.84 -11.38 -4.97
CA LYS A 38 15.78 -11.70 -3.87
C LYS A 38 15.78 -10.70 -2.71
N PHE A 39 15.26 -9.50 -2.92
CA PHE A 39 15.30 -8.42 -1.92
C PHE A 39 14.02 -8.37 -1.07
N HIS A 40 14.15 -8.18 0.25
CA HIS A 40 13.05 -8.33 1.22
C HIS A 40 12.09 -7.13 1.33
N ASP A 41 12.31 -6.06 0.57
CA ASP A 41 11.60 -4.77 0.72
C ASP A 41 10.72 -4.41 -0.49
N TRP A 42 10.02 -5.41 -1.02
CA TRP A 42 9.05 -5.25 -2.12
C TRP A 42 7.65 -5.60 -1.65
N ARG A 43 7.11 -4.75 -0.77
CA ARG A 43 5.82 -4.92 -0.13
C ARG A 43 4.83 -3.86 -0.58
N MET A 44 3.60 -4.30 -0.83
CA MET A 44 2.42 -3.44 -0.84
C MET A 44 1.61 -3.74 0.42
N PHE A 45 0.98 -2.72 0.99
CA PHE A 45 -0.03 -2.93 2.02
C PHE A 45 -1.08 -1.82 1.97
N VAL A 46 -2.24 -2.14 2.53
CA VAL A 46 -3.32 -1.19 2.81
C VAL A 46 -3.94 -1.50 4.16
N ILE A 47 -4.44 -0.46 4.83
CA ILE A 47 -5.01 -0.54 6.18
C ILE A 47 -6.45 -0.02 6.11
N HIS A 48 -7.40 -0.80 6.61
CA HIS A 48 -8.80 -0.38 6.72
C HIS A 48 -8.98 0.48 7.98
N LEU A 49 -9.50 1.71 7.81
CA LEU A 49 -9.76 2.65 8.89
C LEU A 49 -11.19 2.48 9.41
N GLU A 50 -11.43 2.88 10.65
CA GLU A 50 -12.75 2.80 11.30
C GLU A 50 -13.87 3.56 10.57
N ASP A 51 -13.52 4.63 9.86
CA ASP A 51 -14.46 5.45 9.09
C ASP A 51 -14.71 4.95 7.66
N GLY A 52 -14.26 3.72 7.35
CA GLY A 52 -14.44 3.08 6.05
C GLY A 52 -13.42 3.50 4.98
N ARG A 53 -12.53 4.46 5.28
CA ARG A 53 -11.42 4.83 4.39
C ARG A 53 -10.27 3.83 4.49
N TRP A 54 -9.30 3.99 3.61
CA TRP A 54 -8.16 3.08 3.47
C TRP A 54 -6.85 3.84 3.44
N ALA A 55 -5.85 3.39 4.19
CA ALA A 55 -4.53 4.01 4.22
C ALA A 55 -3.44 3.14 3.58
N THR A 56 -2.44 3.76 2.95
CA THR A 56 -1.23 3.10 2.42
C THR A 56 -0.02 3.28 3.35
N ASN A 57 -0.21 3.92 4.50
CA ASN A 57 0.83 4.20 5.49
C ASN A 57 0.37 3.74 6.87
N GLY A 58 1.29 3.21 7.68
CA GLY A 58 1.00 2.72 9.03
C GLY A 58 1.09 3.77 10.12
N PHE A 59 1.73 4.91 9.87
CA PHE A 59 1.93 5.92 10.90
C PHE A 59 0.66 6.74 11.15
N VAL A 60 0.20 6.80 12.40
CA VAL A 60 -1.05 7.48 12.77
C VAL A 60 -1.04 8.96 12.40
N TRP A 61 0.11 9.63 12.54
CA TRP A 61 0.24 11.05 12.20
C TRP A 61 0.14 11.31 10.70
N ASN A 62 0.67 10.42 9.86
CA ASN A 62 0.51 10.47 8.41
C ASN A 62 -0.95 10.26 8.01
N ILE A 63 -1.60 9.24 8.59
CA ILE A 63 -3.02 8.96 8.38
C ILE A 63 -3.88 10.17 8.78
N ALA A 64 -3.60 10.77 9.93
CA ALA A 64 -4.32 11.95 10.41
C ALA A 64 -4.12 13.18 9.51
N ALA A 65 -2.91 13.38 8.98
CA ALA A 65 -2.60 14.43 8.02
C ALA A 65 -3.09 14.12 6.59
N GLY A 66 -3.45 12.87 6.31
CA GLY A 66 -3.83 12.39 4.98
C GLY A 66 -2.66 12.23 4.00
N VAL A 67 -1.42 12.41 4.47
CA VAL A 67 -0.20 12.40 3.65
C VAL A 67 0.90 11.54 4.30
N ASP A 68 1.77 10.92 3.51
CA ASP A 68 2.90 10.14 4.02
C ASP A 68 4.13 11.02 4.37
N GLN A 69 5.24 10.38 4.75
CA GLN A 69 6.48 11.08 5.10
C GLN A 69 7.13 11.87 3.94
N HIS A 70 6.65 11.71 2.70
CA HIS A 70 7.08 12.45 1.52
C HIS A 70 6.07 13.53 1.12
N GLY A 71 4.94 13.65 1.82
CA GLY A 71 3.87 14.59 1.50
C GLY A 71 2.86 14.06 0.47
N ASP A 72 2.97 12.79 0.07
CA ASP A 72 2.07 12.19 -0.90
C ASP A 72 0.77 11.72 -0.22
N PRO A 73 -0.40 11.84 -0.87
CA PRO A 73 -1.66 11.36 -0.32
C PRO A 73 -1.58 9.89 0.11
N CYS A 74 -1.95 9.60 1.36
CA CYS A 74 -1.86 8.25 1.91
C CYS A 74 -3.20 7.70 2.42
N VAL A 75 -4.29 8.48 2.36
CA VAL A 75 -5.64 8.06 2.76
C VAL A 75 -6.58 8.18 1.56
N PHE A 76 -7.34 7.11 1.31
CA PHE A 76 -8.16 6.94 0.12
C PHE A 76 -9.58 6.54 0.49
N PRO A 77 -10.59 6.93 -0.31
CA PRO A 77 -11.99 6.68 0.02
C PRO A 77 -12.42 5.21 -0.16
N ASN A 78 -11.61 4.37 -0.82
CA ASN A 78 -11.92 2.95 -0.96
C ASN A 78 -10.67 2.08 -1.15
N ARG A 79 -10.83 0.78 -0.91
CA ARG A 79 -9.80 -0.26 -1.00
C ARG A 79 -9.09 -0.25 -2.35
N SER A 80 -9.84 -0.22 -3.46
CA SER A 80 -9.26 -0.32 -4.80
C SER A 80 -8.36 0.86 -5.14
N LYS A 81 -8.71 2.08 -4.72
CA LYS A 81 -7.85 3.26 -4.87
C LYS A 81 -6.58 3.13 -4.02
N ALA A 82 -6.70 2.70 -2.76
CA ALA A 82 -5.54 2.48 -1.89
C ALA A 82 -4.57 1.44 -2.47
N ILE A 83 -5.07 0.33 -3.01
CA ILE A 83 -4.24 -0.71 -3.63
C ILE A 83 -3.50 -0.16 -4.85
N ARG A 84 -4.20 0.59 -5.72
CA ARG A 84 -3.58 1.24 -6.90
C ARG A 84 -2.50 2.24 -6.48
N ALA A 85 -2.73 3.02 -5.42
CA ALA A 85 -1.76 3.96 -4.89
C ALA A 85 -0.55 3.26 -4.28
N SER A 86 -0.76 2.21 -3.48
CA SER A 86 0.30 1.37 -2.91
C SER A 86 1.18 0.75 -4.01
N ALA A 87 0.55 0.24 -5.07
CA ALA A 87 1.26 -0.27 -6.24
C ALA A 87 2.04 0.81 -6.98
N ALA A 88 1.47 2.00 -7.18
CA ALA A 88 2.14 3.11 -7.85
C ALA A 88 3.40 3.55 -7.08
N ALA A 89 3.32 3.65 -5.75
CA ALA A 89 4.46 3.95 -4.89
C ALA A 89 5.56 2.88 -5.00
N LEU A 90 5.18 1.60 -5.04
CA LEU A 90 6.13 0.51 -5.23
C LEU A 90 6.81 0.55 -6.59
N VAL A 91 6.05 0.81 -7.67
CA VAL A 91 6.58 0.95 -9.03
C VAL A 91 7.56 2.12 -9.12
N ALA A 92 7.23 3.26 -8.51
CA ALA A 92 8.13 4.41 -8.44
C ALA A 92 9.43 4.06 -7.70
N ARG A 93 9.33 3.38 -6.55
CA ARG A 93 10.49 2.89 -5.80
C ARG A 93 11.34 1.90 -6.60
N ALA A 94 10.71 0.97 -7.32
CA ALA A 94 11.42 0.01 -8.16
C ALA A 94 12.22 0.71 -9.25
N ARG A 95 11.59 1.65 -9.97
CA ARG A 95 12.26 2.47 -10.99
C ARG A 95 13.42 3.29 -10.43
N TYR A 96 13.22 3.93 -9.28
CA TYR A 96 14.28 4.69 -8.61
C TYR A 96 15.47 3.78 -8.28
N ARG A 97 15.23 2.60 -7.69
CA ARG A 97 16.27 1.64 -7.31
C ARG A 97 17.01 1.03 -8.49
N MET A 98 16.36 0.91 -9.66
CA MET A 98 17.00 0.53 -10.92
C MET A 98 17.94 1.60 -11.48
N GLY A 99 17.76 2.86 -11.09
CA GLY A 99 18.63 3.97 -11.50
C GLY A 99 19.77 4.26 -10.53
N LEU A 100 19.88 3.50 -9.43
CA LEU A 100 21.01 3.60 -8.51
C LEU A 100 22.23 2.88 -9.09
N GLU A 101 23.44 3.30 -8.69
CA GLU A 101 24.66 2.62 -9.10
C GLU A 101 24.76 1.22 -8.47
N PRO A 102 25.31 0.22 -9.20
CA PRO A 102 25.57 -1.10 -8.64
C PRO A 102 26.42 -1.03 -7.37
N GLY A 103 25.96 -1.72 -6.31
CA GLY A 103 26.63 -1.73 -5.00
C GLY A 103 26.12 -0.66 -4.02
N MET A 104 25.30 0.30 -4.47
CA MET A 104 24.58 1.17 -3.55
C MET A 104 23.55 0.39 -2.73
N THR A 105 23.36 0.79 -1.47
CA THR A 105 22.30 0.26 -0.62
C THR A 105 20.96 0.44 -1.33
N TYR A 106 20.16 -0.64 -1.37
CA TYR A 106 18.87 -0.70 -2.05
C TYR A 106 18.89 -0.67 -3.58
N HIS A 107 20.06 -0.72 -4.24
CA HIS A 107 20.13 -0.94 -5.69
C HIS A 107 19.35 -2.22 -6.07
N ALA A 108 18.57 -2.12 -7.13
CA ALA A 108 17.86 -3.24 -7.73
C ALA A 108 18.30 -3.37 -9.17
N SER A 109 18.71 -4.58 -9.60
CA SER A 109 19.01 -4.78 -11.02
C SER A 109 17.76 -4.50 -11.87
N SER A 110 17.98 -4.16 -13.15
CA SER A 110 16.87 -3.90 -14.09
C SER A 110 15.89 -5.08 -14.17
N GLU A 111 16.41 -6.31 -14.12
CA GLU A 111 15.61 -7.54 -14.10
C GLU A 111 14.74 -7.64 -12.83
N GLN A 112 15.32 -7.43 -11.65
CA GLN A 112 14.59 -7.45 -10.38
C GLN A 112 13.50 -6.38 -10.34
N GLY A 113 13.82 -5.16 -10.77
CA GLY A 113 12.85 -4.07 -10.83
C GLY A 113 11.70 -4.35 -11.79
N ALA A 114 11.97 -4.96 -12.96
CA ALA A 114 10.94 -5.35 -13.91
C ALA A 114 9.99 -6.42 -13.33
N LEU A 115 10.54 -7.45 -12.67
CA LEU A 115 9.74 -8.49 -12.00
C LEU A 115 8.81 -7.90 -10.93
N VAL A 116 9.30 -6.96 -10.13
CA VAL A 116 8.51 -6.30 -9.09
C VAL A 116 7.40 -5.42 -9.68
N ILE A 117 7.70 -4.66 -10.73
CA ILE A 117 6.70 -3.80 -11.41
C ILE A 117 5.58 -4.64 -12.01
N ASP A 118 5.93 -5.74 -12.67
CA ASP A 118 4.97 -6.65 -13.28
C ASP A 118 4.12 -7.37 -12.22
N TRP A 119 4.75 -7.83 -11.14
CA TRP A 119 4.05 -8.37 -9.98
C TRP A 119 3.05 -7.37 -9.38
N ALA A 120 3.45 -6.11 -9.15
CA ALA A 120 2.56 -5.09 -8.61
C ALA A 120 1.33 -4.84 -9.49
N ARG A 121 1.50 -4.89 -10.82
CA ARG A 121 0.39 -4.80 -11.78
C ARG A 121 -0.57 -5.98 -11.65
N ARG A 122 -0.05 -7.21 -11.51
CA ARG A 122 -0.88 -8.42 -11.27
C ARG A 122 -1.67 -8.33 -9.97
N VAL A 123 -1.07 -7.80 -8.90
CA VAL A 123 -1.79 -7.56 -7.62
C VAL A 123 -2.94 -6.57 -7.85
N VAL A 124 -2.70 -5.43 -8.50
CA VAL A 124 -3.77 -4.46 -8.80
C VAL A 124 -4.87 -5.08 -9.64
N GLU A 125 -4.53 -5.87 -10.65
CA GLU A 125 -5.51 -6.56 -11.49
C GLU A 125 -6.37 -7.52 -10.68
N ARG A 126 -5.75 -8.44 -9.94
CA ARG A 126 -6.40 -9.44 -9.09
C ARG A 126 -7.32 -8.81 -8.05
N GLU A 127 -6.87 -7.73 -7.42
CA GLU A 127 -7.56 -7.15 -6.27
C GLU A 127 -8.56 -6.03 -6.61
N THR A 128 -8.51 -5.46 -7.83
CA THR A 128 -9.33 -4.28 -8.18
C THR A 128 -10.19 -4.41 -9.43
N LYS A 129 -9.96 -5.41 -10.30
CA LYS A 129 -10.82 -5.63 -11.49
C LYS A 129 -12.01 -6.58 -11.24
N GLY A 130 -12.20 -7.02 -9.99
CA GLY A 130 -13.47 -7.56 -9.49
C GLY A 130 -13.54 -9.08 -9.37
N ARG A 131 -14.00 -9.52 -8.19
CA ARG A 131 -14.85 -10.70 -8.00
C ARG A 131 -16.22 -10.45 -8.66
N THR A 132 -16.25 -10.08 -9.94
CA THR A 132 -17.48 -9.90 -10.73
C THR A 132 -17.98 -11.25 -11.25
N ARG A 133 -17.92 -12.30 -10.41
CA ARG A 133 -18.43 -13.64 -10.66
C ARG A 133 -18.98 -14.24 -9.36
N GLN A 134 -19.90 -13.53 -8.67
CA GLN A 134 -20.73 -14.17 -7.65
C GLN A 134 -21.96 -13.34 -7.24
N MET A 135 -22.66 -12.69 -8.16
CA MET A 135 -24.02 -12.17 -7.88
C MET A 135 -25.07 -12.49 -8.96
N ASP A 136 -24.74 -13.30 -9.97
CA ASP A 136 -25.68 -13.78 -11.00
C ASP A 136 -25.98 -15.29 -10.89
N LEU A 137 -25.96 -15.87 -9.68
CA LEU A 137 -26.37 -17.27 -9.45
C LEU A 137 -27.69 -17.44 -8.68
N PHE A 138 -28.42 -16.35 -8.41
CA PHE A 138 -29.77 -16.43 -7.83
C PHE A 138 -30.82 -15.63 -8.62
N GLY A 139 -30.51 -15.24 -9.85
CA GLY A 139 -31.48 -14.66 -10.79
C GLY A 139 -32.14 -15.73 -11.63
N GLY A 140 -33.18 -16.37 -11.10
CA GLY A 140 -34.16 -17.08 -11.93
C GLY A 140 -34.42 -18.54 -11.54
N VAL A 141 -35.38 -18.76 -10.64
CA VAL A 141 -36.62 -19.47 -11.01
C VAL A 141 -37.76 -18.79 -10.24
N ALA A 142 -38.62 -18.07 -10.96
CA ALA A 142 -39.96 -17.75 -10.54
C ALA A 142 -40.91 -18.52 -11.45
N ALA A 143 -41.62 -19.49 -10.88
CA ALA A 143 -42.95 -20.02 -11.21
C ALA A 143 -43.11 -21.38 -10.52
#